data_AF-A0A3E0P3C4-F1
#
_entry.id   AF-A0A3E0P3C4-F1
#
_cell.length_a   1.000
_cell.length_b   1.000
_cell.length_c   1.000
_cell.angle_alpha   90.00
_cell.angle_beta   90.00
_cell.angle_gamma   90.00
#
_symmetry.space_group_name_H-M   'P 1'
#
loop_
_entity.id
_entity.type
_entity.pdbx_description
1 polymer ?
#
loop_
_entity_poly.entity_id
_entity_poly.type
_entity_poly.pdbx_seq_one_letter_code
_entity_poly.pdbx_strand_id
1 'polypeptide(L)'
;MITSQTTLMADEMTQDSSARTQRDDQTAALARGRPVTRAAETQNPARGNPKPSGGWSKTIINFALDTVLLVIVCTLLFIAAVLRFVFPLPSASAGWTLWGFGYDAWSNLQFALVTILGLAILLHVMLHWSWVCGVMMTKVLKRDRTAAKLDEGQQTLWGVGLLIAVVNVVGLLVGLAYLMVQGPAL
;
A
#
# COMPACT_ATOMS: atom_id res chain seq x y z
N MET A 1 26.60 -14.09 -36.65
CA MET A 1 25.95 -12.78 -36.95
C MET A 1 24.86 -12.87 -38.04
N ILE A 2 24.27 -14.05 -38.32
CA ILE A 2 23.26 -14.22 -39.39
C ILE A 2 21.87 -14.62 -38.82
N THR A 3 21.81 -15.12 -37.59
CA THR A 3 20.59 -15.67 -36.97
C THR A 3 19.59 -14.63 -36.46
N SER A 4 19.97 -13.35 -36.35
CA SER A 4 19.09 -12.31 -35.79
C SER A 4 18.18 -11.62 -36.81
N GLN A 5 18.42 -11.79 -38.12
CA GLN A 5 17.59 -11.15 -39.15
C GLN A 5 16.32 -11.93 -39.49
N THR A 6 16.33 -13.26 -39.39
CA THR A 6 15.19 -14.09 -39.78
C THR A 6 14.01 -14.00 -38.82
N THR A 7 14.25 -13.72 -37.53
CA THR A 7 13.19 -13.56 -36.53
C THR A 7 12.43 -12.24 -36.68
N LEU A 8 13.10 -11.19 -37.17
CA LEU A 8 12.51 -9.85 -37.30
C LEU A 8 11.47 -9.81 -38.44
N MET A 9 11.71 -10.53 -39.54
CA MET A 9 10.76 -10.58 -40.66
C MET A 9 9.50 -11.42 -40.38
N ALA A 10 9.58 -12.44 -39.51
CA ALA A 10 8.41 -13.25 -39.17
C ALA A 10 7.39 -12.47 -38.32
N ASP A 11 7.86 -11.54 -37.49
CA ASP A 11 6.99 -10.73 -36.63
C ASP A 11 6.28 -9.64 -37.43
N GLU A 12 6.97 -9.02 -38.40
CA GLU A 12 6.39 -8.00 -39.29
C GLU A 12 5.25 -8.55 -40.16
N MET A 13 5.40 -9.79 -40.65
CA MET A 13 4.39 -10.43 -41.51
C MET A 13 3.11 -10.79 -40.74
N THR A 14 3.22 -11.07 -39.43
CA THR A 14 2.07 -11.39 -38.58
C THR A 14 1.32 -10.12 -38.17
N GLN A 15 2.03 -9.00 -38.02
CA GLN A 15 1.43 -7.71 -37.67
C GLN A 15 0.63 -7.11 -38.83
N ASP A 16 1.09 -7.23 -40.08
CA ASP A 16 0.35 -6.71 -41.25
C ASP A 16 -0.94 -7.51 -41.52
N SER A 17 -0.93 -8.83 -41.27
CA SER A 17 -2.12 -9.68 -41.44
C SER A 17 -3.24 -9.34 -40.45
N SER A 18 -2.87 -8.91 -39.24
CA SER A 18 -3.83 -8.52 -38.19
C SER A 18 -4.48 -7.16 -38.50
N ALA A 19 -3.70 -6.23 -39.07
CA ALA A 19 -4.18 -4.90 -39.44
C ALA A 19 -5.19 -4.92 -40.60
N ARG A 20 -5.04 -5.85 -41.57
CA ARG A 20 -5.98 -5.99 -42.69
C ARG A 20 -7.35 -6.51 -42.26
N THR A 21 -7.38 -7.53 -41.40
CA THR A 21 -8.62 -8.13 -40.90
C THR A 21 -9.49 -7.09 -40.15
N GLN A 22 -8.86 -6.20 -39.38
CA GLN A 22 -9.60 -5.17 -38.63
C GLN A 22 -10.20 -4.08 -39.52
N ARG A 23 -9.63 -3.84 -40.71
CA ARG A 23 -10.11 -2.84 -41.67
C ARG A 23 -11.35 -3.32 -42.43
N ASP A 24 -11.42 -4.62 -42.69
CA ASP A 24 -12.53 -5.24 -43.42
C ASP A 24 -13.79 -5.32 -42.53
N ASP A 25 -13.64 -5.57 -41.23
CA ASP A 25 -14.76 -5.53 -40.28
C ASP A 25 -15.33 -4.12 -40.10
N GLN A 26 -14.49 -3.09 -40.15
CA GLN A 26 -14.91 -1.70 -39.99
C GLN A 26 -15.66 -1.17 -41.21
N THR A 27 -15.28 -1.61 -42.41
CA THR A 27 -15.98 -1.28 -43.66
C THR A 27 -17.30 -2.04 -43.79
N ALA A 28 -17.39 -3.28 -43.31
CA ALA A 28 -18.65 -4.03 -43.23
C ALA A 28 -19.66 -3.44 -42.21
N ALA A 29 -19.18 -2.75 -41.18
CA ALA A 29 -20.03 -2.03 -40.22
C ALA A 29 -20.62 -0.73 -40.80
N LEU A 30 -19.88 -0.04 -41.68
CA LEU A 30 -20.34 1.20 -42.34
C LEU A 30 -21.38 0.97 -43.44
N ALA A 31 -21.40 -0.21 -44.07
CA ALA A 31 -22.36 -0.54 -45.13
C ALA A 31 -23.75 -0.95 -44.62
N ARG A 32 -23.88 -1.33 -43.34
CA ARG A 32 -25.18 -1.60 -42.71
C ARG A 32 -25.79 -0.30 -42.20
N GLY A 33 -26.35 0.46 -43.12
CA GLY A 33 -27.21 1.61 -42.85
C GLY A 33 -28.34 1.23 -41.89
N ARG A 34 -28.10 1.42 -40.59
CA ARG A 34 -29.18 1.62 -39.64
C ARG A 34 -29.60 3.08 -39.75
N PRO A 35 -30.87 3.37 -40.09
CA PRO A 35 -31.40 4.71 -39.90
C PRO A 35 -31.32 5.00 -38.41
N VAL A 36 -30.37 5.83 -38.02
CA VAL A 36 -30.35 6.47 -36.71
C VAL A 36 -31.52 7.43 -36.74
N THR A 37 -32.70 6.96 -36.33
CA THR A 37 -33.79 7.81 -35.86
C THR A 37 -33.25 8.57 -34.66
N ARG A 38 -32.61 9.70 -34.99
CA ARG A 38 -32.24 10.79 -34.11
C ARG A 38 -33.54 11.45 -33.65
N ALA A 39 -34.31 10.73 -32.83
CA ALA A 39 -35.30 11.35 -31.99
C ALA A 39 -34.51 12.31 -31.10
N ALA A 40 -34.84 13.60 -31.24
CA ALA A 40 -34.31 14.67 -30.45
C ALA A 40 -34.63 14.43 -28.98
N GLU A 41 -33.76 13.70 -28.30
CA GLU A 41 -33.72 13.70 -26.84
C GLU A 41 -33.15 15.05 -26.43
N THR A 42 -34.09 15.95 -26.16
CA THR A 42 -33.95 17.26 -25.54
C THR A 42 -32.83 17.19 -24.50
N GLN A 43 -31.64 17.67 -24.88
CA GLN A 43 -30.55 17.93 -23.95
C GLN A 43 -31.12 18.84 -22.87
N ASN A 44 -31.40 18.27 -21.71
CA ASN A 44 -31.80 18.99 -20.52
C ASN A 44 -30.54 19.69 -19.97
N PRO A 45 -30.39 21.03 -20.12
CA PRO A 45 -29.19 21.74 -19.70
C PRO A 45 -29.11 21.94 -18.18
N ALA A 46 -29.99 21.31 -17.40
CA ALA A 46 -30.05 21.47 -15.94
C ALA A 46 -29.26 20.41 -15.16
N ARG A 47 -28.19 19.81 -15.71
CA ARG A 47 -27.20 19.10 -14.88
C ARG A 47 -26.33 20.14 -14.18
N GLY A 48 -26.86 20.68 -13.09
CA GLY A 48 -26.11 21.50 -12.16
C GLY A 48 -24.83 20.76 -11.77
N ASN A 49 -23.68 21.42 -11.99
CA ASN A 49 -22.38 20.90 -11.59
C ASN A 49 -22.48 20.50 -10.10
N PRO A 50 -22.31 19.21 -9.74
CA PRO A 50 -22.35 18.82 -8.34
C PRO A 50 -21.26 19.62 -7.62
N LYS A 51 -21.65 20.44 -6.64
CA LYS A 51 -20.71 21.19 -5.80
C LYS A 51 -19.66 20.20 -5.29
N PRO A 52 -18.36 20.42 -5.55
CA PRO A 52 -17.33 19.56 -5.01
C PRO A 52 -17.43 19.63 -3.49
N SER A 53 -17.89 18.55 -2.85
CA SER A 53 -17.85 18.44 -1.40
C SER A 53 -16.37 18.45 -1.02
N GLY A 54 -16.00 19.39 -0.14
CA GLY A 54 -14.62 19.62 0.31
C GLY A 54 -14.07 18.51 1.21
N GLY A 55 -14.27 17.24 0.83
CA GLY A 55 -13.61 16.11 1.46
C GLY A 55 -12.13 16.13 1.13
N TRP A 56 -11.29 15.93 2.14
CA TRP A 56 -9.85 15.82 1.95
C TRP A 56 -9.53 14.68 0.98
N SER A 57 -8.65 14.92 0.01
CA SER A 57 -8.20 13.89 -0.91
C SER A 57 -7.54 12.75 -0.11
N LYS A 58 -7.91 11.50 -0.40
CA LYS A 58 -7.33 10.29 0.22
C LYS A 58 -5.80 10.32 0.20
N THR A 59 -5.22 10.91 -0.85
CA THR A 59 -3.77 11.11 -0.99
C THR A 59 -3.18 11.97 0.12
N ILE A 60 -3.87 13.03 0.56
CA ILE A 60 -3.40 13.93 1.61
C ILE A 60 -3.40 13.21 2.97
N ILE A 61 -4.45 12.42 3.24
CA ILE A 61 -4.55 11.64 4.49
C ILE A 61 -3.41 10.61 4.55
N ASN A 62 -3.16 9.88 3.46
CA ASN A 62 -2.07 8.92 3.40
C ASN A 62 -0.71 9.59 3.59
N PHE A 63 -0.45 10.70 2.90
CA PHE A 63 0.80 11.45 3.05
C PHE A 63 1.01 11.97 4.48
N ALA A 64 -0.05 12.48 5.12
CA ALA A 64 0.02 12.93 6.50
C ALA A 64 0.32 11.78 7.46
N LEU A 65 -0.30 10.62 7.26
CA LEU A 65 -0.07 9.42 8.07
C LEU A 65 1.39 8.94 7.93
N ASP A 66 1.92 8.91 6.71
CA ASP A 66 3.32 8.50 6.44
C ASP A 66 4.32 9.47 7.09
N THR A 67 4.01 10.77 7.04
CA THR A 67 4.81 11.82 7.69
C THR A 67 4.81 11.64 9.21
N VAL A 68 3.64 11.33 9.81
CA VAL A 68 3.55 11.03 11.25
C VAL A 68 4.35 9.78 11.60
N LEU A 69 4.30 8.72 10.79
CA LEU A 69 5.12 7.52 10.97
C LEU A 69 6.61 7.87 10.97
N LEU A 70 7.06 8.67 10.01
CA LEU A 70 8.45 9.09 9.89
C LEU A 70 8.91 9.84 11.15
N VAL A 71 8.07 10.75 11.67
CA VAL A 71 8.36 11.50 12.89
C VAL A 71 8.47 10.56 14.11
N ILE A 72 7.57 9.59 14.24
CA ILE A 72 7.61 8.61 15.33
C ILE A 72 8.89 7.76 15.25
N VAL A 73 9.27 7.29 14.06
CA VAL A 73 10.50 6.52 13.84
C VAL A 73 11.74 7.35 14.21
N CYS A 74 11.82 8.60 13.74
CA CYS A 74 12.91 9.50 14.10
C CYS A 74 13.00 9.73 15.62
N THR A 75 11.84 9.87 16.27
CA THR A 75 11.77 10.03 17.73
C THR A 75 12.25 8.77 18.46
N LEU A 76 11.87 7.59 17.98
CA LEU A 76 12.35 6.30 18.52
C LEU A 76 13.86 6.12 18.36
N LEU A 77 14.41 6.48 17.20
CA LEU A 77 15.86 6.43 16.96
C LEU A 77 16.61 7.39 17.88
N PHE A 78 16.06 8.59 18.09
CA PHE A 78 16.61 9.56 19.03
C PHE A 78 16.61 9.01 20.46
N ILE A 79 15.49 8.47 20.95
CA ILE A 79 15.41 7.89 22.31
C ILE A 79 16.33 6.68 22.45
N ALA A 80 16.41 5.81 21.43
CA ALA A 80 17.32 4.68 21.43
C ALA A 80 18.79 5.13 21.53
N ALA A 81 19.16 6.19 20.81
CA ALA A 81 20.49 6.79 20.90
C ALA A 81 20.74 7.40 22.30
N VAL A 82 19.77 8.10 22.88
CA VAL A 82 19.86 8.64 24.25
C VAL A 82 20.09 7.52 25.27
N LEU A 83 19.25 6.48 25.25
CA LEU A 83 19.37 5.35 26.17
C LEU A 83 20.68 4.57 25.99
N ARG A 84 21.22 4.51 24.77
CA ARG A 84 22.44 3.75 24.47
C ARG A 84 23.73 4.53 24.72
N PHE A 85 23.74 5.82 24.44
CA PHE A 85 24.96 6.65 24.46
C PHE A 85 25.02 7.65 25.61
N VAL A 86 23.87 8.08 26.17
CA VAL A 86 23.83 9.08 27.25
C VAL A 86 23.76 8.40 28.61
N PHE A 87 22.97 7.32 28.74
CA PHE A 87 22.92 6.56 29.98
C PHE A 87 24.02 5.47 30.02
N PRO A 88 24.65 5.24 31.17
CA PRO A 88 25.51 4.08 31.38
C PRO A 88 24.70 2.78 31.35
N LEU A 89 25.38 1.63 31.44
CA LEU A 89 24.74 0.31 31.50
C LEU A 89 23.57 0.29 32.52
N PRO A 90 22.47 -0.42 32.23
CA PRO A 90 21.25 -0.38 33.06
C PRO A 90 21.48 -0.74 34.54
N SER A 91 22.48 -1.57 34.83
CA SER A 91 22.85 -1.95 36.20
C SER A 91 23.55 -0.83 36.98
N ALA A 92 24.06 0.20 36.31
CA ALA A 92 24.79 1.33 36.89
C ALA A 92 24.05 2.68 36.73
N SER A 93 22.87 2.69 36.10
CA SER A 93 22.11 3.91 35.83
C SER A 93 21.23 4.37 37.01
N ALA A 94 21.29 3.70 38.16
CA ALA A 94 20.53 4.09 39.34
C ALA A 94 20.88 5.53 39.77
N GLY A 95 19.88 6.40 39.85
CA GLY A 95 20.02 7.81 40.22
C GLY A 95 20.43 8.77 39.09
N TRP A 96 20.76 8.27 37.90
CA TRP A 96 21.02 9.14 36.74
C TRP A 96 19.71 9.70 36.21
N THR A 97 19.65 11.01 36.03
CA THR A 97 18.49 11.69 35.43
C THR A 97 18.94 12.55 34.26
N LEU A 98 18.15 12.53 33.20
CA LEU A 98 18.30 13.39 32.03
C LEU A 98 17.02 14.21 31.88
N TRP A 99 17.14 15.53 31.99
CA TRP A 99 16.00 16.46 32.01
C TRP A 99 14.94 16.12 33.07
N GLY A 100 15.38 15.62 34.23
CA GLY A 100 14.50 15.24 35.33
C GLY A 100 13.85 13.85 35.17
N PHE A 101 14.09 13.15 34.07
CA PHE A 101 13.60 11.78 33.85
C PHE A 101 14.73 10.76 34.03
N GLY A 102 14.48 9.73 34.82
CA GLY A 102 15.41 8.61 35.00
C GLY A 102 15.38 7.61 33.83
N TYR A 103 16.31 6.65 33.84
CA TYR A 103 16.41 5.60 32.82
C TYR A 103 15.07 4.87 32.57
N ASP A 104 14.38 4.49 33.63
CA ASP A 104 13.11 3.75 33.53
C ASP A 104 12.02 4.56 32.82
N ALA A 105 11.96 5.88 33.05
CA ALA A 105 10.99 6.74 32.38
C ALA A 105 11.26 6.85 30.87
N TRP A 106 12.53 7.00 30.48
CA TRP A 106 12.94 7.00 29.07
C TRP A 106 12.69 5.65 28.40
N SER A 107 12.97 4.54 29.08
CA SER A 107 12.69 3.18 28.59
C SER A 107 11.19 2.94 28.41
N ASN A 108 10.37 3.35 29.39
CA ASN A 108 8.92 3.27 29.28
C ASN A 108 8.36 4.12 28.14
N LEU A 109 8.90 5.32 27.93
CA LEU A 109 8.54 6.17 26.79
C LEU A 109 8.91 5.51 25.45
N GLN A 110 10.09 4.90 25.35
CA GLN A 110 10.49 4.14 24.17
C GLN A 110 9.51 2.99 23.90
N PHE A 111 9.15 2.22 24.94
CA PHE A 111 8.21 1.13 24.82
C PHE A 111 6.81 1.59 24.37
N ALA A 112 6.31 2.69 24.95
CA ALA A 112 5.04 3.29 24.55
C ALA A 112 5.06 3.73 23.07
N LEU A 113 6.15 4.37 22.62
CA LEU A 113 6.31 4.76 21.23
C LEU A 113 6.43 3.58 20.28
N VAL A 114 7.11 2.49 20.66
CA VAL A 114 7.13 1.25 19.87
C VAL A 114 5.72 0.68 19.72
N THR A 115 4.92 0.71 20.79
CA THR A 115 3.53 0.25 20.76
C THR A 115 2.67 1.11 19.82
N ILE A 116 2.78 2.45 19.93
CA ILE A 116 2.08 3.40 19.06
C ILE A 116 2.54 3.24 17.62
N LEU A 117 3.85 3.10 17.37
CA LEU A 117 4.41 2.87 16.04
C LEU A 117 3.87 1.58 15.44
N GLY A 118 3.79 0.50 16.22
CA GLY A 118 3.21 -0.77 15.79
C GLY A 118 1.76 -0.60 15.31
N LEU A 119 0.91 0.08 16.11
CA LEU A 119 -0.46 0.39 15.73
C LEU A 119 -0.55 1.30 14.49
N ALA A 120 0.32 2.30 14.42
CA ALA A 120 0.37 3.23 13.29
C ALA A 120 0.81 2.53 12.00
N ILE A 121 1.78 1.61 12.06
CA ILE A 121 2.20 0.77 10.92
C ILE A 121 1.04 -0.13 10.48
N LEU A 122 0.31 -0.75 11.41
CA LEU A 122 -0.88 -1.53 11.07
C LEU A 122 -1.90 -0.69 10.30
N LEU A 123 -2.21 0.51 10.79
CA LEU A 123 -3.13 1.43 10.14
C LEU A 123 -2.58 1.89 8.76
N HIS A 124 -1.30 2.21 8.67
CA HIS A 124 -0.62 2.58 7.43
C HIS A 124 -0.75 1.47 6.38
N VAL A 125 -0.47 0.22 6.74
CA VAL A 125 -0.57 -0.93 5.84
C VAL A 125 -2.01 -1.09 5.35
N MET A 126 -3.01 -0.93 6.23
CA MET A 126 -4.43 -0.97 5.84
C MET A 126 -4.81 0.10 4.81
N LEU A 127 -4.32 1.34 4.99
CA LEU A 127 -4.60 2.43 4.04
C LEU A 127 -3.80 2.28 2.73
N HIS A 128 -2.55 1.83 2.82
CA HIS A 128 -1.67 1.63 1.67
C HIS A 128 -2.05 0.42 0.82
N TRP A 129 -2.69 -0.60 1.41
CA TRP A 129 -3.14 -1.82 0.72
C TRP A 129 -4.01 -1.54 -0.50
N SER A 130 -4.87 -0.51 -0.42
CA SER A 130 -5.70 -0.08 -1.55
C SER A 130 -4.87 0.39 -2.74
N TRP A 131 -3.80 1.12 -2.47
CA TRP A 131 -2.86 1.58 -3.48
C TRP A 131 -2.02 0.42 -4.03
N VAL A 132 -1.54 -0.49 -3.19
CA VAL A 132 -0.76 -1.67 -3.61
C VAL A 132 -1.55 -2.52 -4.58
N CYS A 133 -2.83 -2.79 -4.32
CA CYS A 133 -3.67 -3.53 -5.27
C CYS A 133 -3.87 -2.78 -6.58
N GLY A 134 -4.05 -1.46 -6.54
CA GLY A 134 -4.11 -0.63 -7.75
C GLY A 134 -2.83 -0.72 -8.58
N VAL A 135 -1.67 -0.67 -7.94
CA VAL A 135 -0.36 -0.82 -8.59
C VAL A 135 -0.15 -2.25 -9.09
N MET A 136 -0.52 -3.26 -8.31
CA MET A 136 -0.43 -4.67 -8.72
C MET A 136 -1.34 -4.96 -9.91
N MET A 137 -2.58 -4.50 -9.93
CA MET A 137 -3.44 -4.63 -11.10
C MET A 137 -2.83 -3.92 -12.31
N THR A 138 -2.29 -2.71 -12.13
CA THR A 138 -1.70 -1.95 -13.24
C THR A 138 -0.44 -2.62 -13.80
N LYS A 139 0.36 -3.28 -12.96
CA LYS A 139 1.60 -3.98 -13.38
C LYS A 139 1.35 -5.40 -13.89
N VAL A 140 0.47 -6.15 -13.26
CA VAL A 140 0.18 -7.56 -13.58
C VAL A 140 -0.83 -7.67 -14.73
N LEU A 141 -1.81 -6.76 -14.78
CA LEU A 141 -2.87 -6.73 -15.79
C LEU A 141 -2.60 -5.65 -16.85
N LYS A 142 -1.47 -5.77 -17.56
CA LYS A 142 -1.36 -5.13 -18.88
C LYS A 142 -2.26 -5.79 -19.94
N ARG A 143 -3.00 -6.86 -19.58
CA ARG A 143 -3.52 -7.81 -20.57
C ARG A 143 -5.04 -7.84 -20.78
N ASP A 144 -5.89 -7.27 -19.95
CA ASP A 144 -7.31 -7.11 -20.31
C ASP A 144 -8.02 -6.10 -19.41
N ARG A 145 -8.43 -4.96 -19.99
CA ARG A 145 -9.24 -3.93 -19.31
C ARG A 145 -10.65 -4.42 -18.92
N THR A 146 -10.99 -5.64 -19.31
CA THR A 146 -12.33 -6.24 -19.22
C THR A 146 -12.43 -7.27 -18.08
N ALA A 147 -11.30 -7.74 -17.54
CA ALA A 147 -11.29 -8.79 -16.53
C ALA A 147 -11.37 -8.20 -15.11
N ALA A 148 -12.54 -8.41 -14.52
CA ALA A 148 -12.81 -8.43 -13.09
C ALA A 148 -12.69 -7.09 -12.33
N LYS A 149 -13.84 -6.46 -12.12
CA LYS A 149 -14.13 -5.82 -10.82
C LYS A 149 -13.95 -6.89 -9.74
N LEU A 150 -12.73 -7.07 -9.24
CA LEU A 150 -12.54 -7.83 -8.01
C LEU A 150 -13.27 -7.10 -6.91
N ASP A 151 -14.08 -7.86 -6.16
CA ASP A 151 -14.96 -7.34 -5.13
C ASP A 151 -14.12 -6.63 -4.06
N GLU A 152 -14.48 -5.40 -3.68
CA GLU A 152 -13.80 -4.63 -2.62
C GLU A 152 -13.74 -5.44 -1.30
N GLY A 153 -14.71 -6.31 -1.07
CA GLY A 153 -14.76 -7.24 0.06
C GLY A 153 -13.65 -8.30 0.05
N GLN A 154 -13.29 -8.85 -1.11
CA GLN A 154 -12.20 -9.82 -1.19
C GLN A 154 -10.84 -9.17 -0.92
N GLN A 155 -10.65 -7.95 -1.42
CA GLN A 155 -9.41 -7.21 -1.23
C GLN A 155 -9.15 -6.87 0.25
N THR A 156 -10.20 -6.45 0.97
CA THR A 156 -10.14 -6.17 2.41
C THR A 156 -9.92 -7.45 3.21
N LEU A 157 -10.54 -8.57 2.82
CA LEU A 157 -10.35 -9.87 3.49
C LEU A 157 -8.90 -10.36 3.43
N TRP A 158 -8.23 -10.23 2.29
CA TRP A 158 -6.79 -10.58 2.17
C TRP A 158 -5.90 -9.68 3.03
N GLY A 159 -6.20 -8.37 3.08
CA GLY A 159 -5.47 -7.43 3.91
C GLY A 159 -5.60 -7.76 5.40
N VAL A 160 -6.82 -8.00 5.87
CA VAL A 160 -7.09 -8.38 7.27
C VAL A 160 -6.50 -9.75 7.60
N GLY A 161 -6.62 -10.73 6.71
CA GLY A 161 -6.04 -12.06 6.90
C GLY A 161 -4.52 -12.02 7.06
N LEU A 162 -3.82 -11.26 6.22
CA LEU A 162 -2.37 -11.07 6.32
C LEU A 162 -1.99 -10.37 7.63
N LEU A 163 -2.75 -9.34 8.03
CA LEU A 163 -2.51 -8.59 9.27
C LEU A 163 -2.64 -9.49 10.50
N ILE A 164 -3.71 -10.29 10.57
CA ILE A 164 -3.93 -11.25 11.66
C ILE A 164 -2.77 -12.26 11.72
N ALA A 165 -2.34 -12.79 10.57
CA ALA A 165 -1.23 -13.73 10.52
C ALA A 165 0.08 -13.11 11.06
N VAL A 166 0.43 -11.90 10.63
CA VAL A 166 1.64 -11.21 11.10
C VAL A 166 1.60 -10.93 12.60
N VAL A 167 0.47 -10.42 13.11
CA VAL A 167 0.30 -10.14 14.54
C VAL A 167 0.43 -11.41 15.38
N ASN A 168 -0.16 -12.53 14.92
CA ASN A 168 -0.05 -13.81 15.62
C ASN A 168 1.38 -14.36 15.61
N VAL A 169 2.12 -14.23 14.50
CA VAL A 169 3.53 -14.65 14.44
C VAL A 169 4.38 -13.85 15.42
N VAL A 170 4.23 -12.52 15.45
CA VAL A 170 4.97 -11.66 16.39
C VAL A 170 4.60 -11.99 17.84
N GLY A 171 3.30 -12.11 18.14
CA GLY A 171 2.81 -12.47 19.47
C GLY A 171 3.32 -13.84 19.93
N LEU A 172 3.35 -14.82 19.04
CA LEU A 172 3.91 -16.16 19.30
C LEU A 172 5.41 -16.08 19.61
N LEU A 173 6.19 -15.34 18.82
CA LEU A 173 7.62 -15.17 19.05
C LEU A 173 7.92 -14.49 20.40
N VAL A 174 7.14 -13.47 20.77
CA VAL A 174 7.26 -12.81 22.08
C VAL A 174 6.87 -13.76 23.21
N GLY A 175 5.80 -14.55 23.04
CA GLY A 175 5.39 -15.56 24.01
C GLY A 175 6.45 -16.64 24.21
N LEU A 176 7.05 -17.14 23.12
CA LEU A 176 8.15 -18.09 23.18
C LEU A 176 9.39 -17.50 23.87
N ALA A 177 9.74 -16.24 23.55
CA ALA A 177 10.84 -15.55 24.22
C ALA A 177 10.60 -15.43 25.73
N TYR A 178 9.37 -15.08 26.14
CA TYR A 178 8.98 -15.01 27.55
C TYR A 178 9.13 -16.37 28.27
N LEU A 179 8.70 -17.46 27.62
CA LEU A 179 8.82 -18.81 28.18
C LEU A 179 10.28 -19.31 28.28
N MET A 180 11.20 -18.73 27.50
CA MET A 180 12.62 -19.07 27.53
C MET A 180 13.43 -18.29 28.56
N VAL A 181 12.85 -17.29 29.23
CA VAL A 181 13.53 -16.56 30.30
C VAL A 181 13.72 -17.48 31.50
N GLN A 182 14.96 -17.87 31.76
CA GLN A 182 15.33 -18.62 32.97
C GLN A 182 15.68 -17.65 34.10
N GLY A 183 15.11 -17.89 35.28
CA GLY A 183 15.51 -17.17 36.50
C GLY A 183 16.95 -17.53 36.91
N PRO A 184 17.63 -16.66 37.68
CA PRO A 184 18.97 -16.96 38.17
C PRO A 184 18.95 -18.26 38.99
N ALA A 185 19.89 -19.17 38.67
CA ALA A 185 20.11 -20.36 39.47
C ALA A 185 20.59 -19.91 40.86
N LEU A 186 19.76 -20.15 41.88
CA LEU A 186 20.07 -19.88 43.28
C LEU A 186 21.19 -20.80 43.79
#